data_AF-A0A7C1VT69-F1
#
_entry.id   AF-A0A7C1VT69-F1
#
_cell.length_a   1.000
_cell.length_b   1.000
_cell.length_c   1.000
_cell.angle_alpha   90.00
_cell.angle_beta   90.00
_cell.angle_gamma   90.00
#
_symmetry.space_group_name_H-M   'P 1'
#
loop_
_entity.id
_entity.type
_entity.pdbx_description
1 polymer ?
#
loop_
_entity_poly.entity_id
_entity_poly.type
_entity_poly.pdbx_seq_one_letter_code
_entity_poly.pdbx_strand_id
1 'polypeptide(L)' 'MKQYKIIIDLKADENGDLIWEFEGPQGPFTIPYSLLSLKRIRLEQLLVKCGFVVEWREK' A
#
# COMPACT_ATOMS: atom_id res chain seq x y z
N MET A 1 -14.51 -17.18 4.16
CA MET A 1 -14.26 -15.75 4.50
C MET A 1 -13.99 -15.00 3.20
N LYS A 2 -14.53 -13.80 3.01
CA LYS A 2 -14.15 -12.97 1.85
C LYS A 2 -12.74 -12.46 2.10
N GLN A 3 -11.83 -12.79 1.20
CA GLN A 3 -10.43 -12.36 1.25
C GLN A 3 -10.31 -11.13 0.35
N TYR A 4 -9.85 -10.01 0.89
CA TYR A 4 -9.76 -8.74 0.15
C TYR A 4 -8.36 -8.57 -0.42
N LYS A 5 -8.25 -8.33 -1.72
CA LYS A 5 -6.98 -8.03 -2.38
C LYS A 5 -6.68 -6.53 -2.27
N ILE A 6 -5.42 -6.18 -2.01
CA ILE A 6 -4.91 -4.81 -2.10
C ILE A 6 -3.61 -4.81 -2.91
N ILE A 7 -3.53 -3.91 -3.88
CA ILE A 7 -2.31 -3.70 -4.68
C ILE A 7 -1.61 -2.46 -4.15
N ILE A 8 -0.29 -2.52 -3.99
CA ILE A 8 0.50 -1.44 -3.39
C ILE A 8 1.68 -1.06 -4.28
N ASP A 9 1.95 0.23 -4.39
CA ASP A 9 3.14 0.79 -5.05
C ASP A 9 3.76 1.90 -4.18
N LEU A 10 5.08 2.10 -4.29
CA LEU A 10 5.81 3.20 -3.66
C LEU A 10 6.37 4.09 -4.75
N LYS A 11 5.91 5.34 -4.81
CA LYS A 11 6.35 6.31 -5.83
C LYS A 11 6.71 7.63 -5.19
N ALA A 12 7.36 8.49 -5.98
CA ALA A 12 7.47 9.90 -5.68
C ALA A 12 6.29 10.66 -6.31
N ASP A 13 5.75 11.66 -5.62
CA ASP A 13 4.77 12.60 -6.16
C ASP A 13 5.44 13.68 -7.04
N GLU A 14 4.66 14.67 -7.49
CA GLU A 14 5.14 15.78 -8.33
C GLU A 14 6.19 16.67 -7.64
N ASN A 15 6.25 16.65 -6.31
CA ASN A 15 7.22 17.40 -5.50
C ASN A 15 8.47 16.57 -5.15
N GLY A 16 8.48 15.28 -5.52
CA GLY A 16 9.54 14.34 -5.18
C GLY A 16 9.34 13.65 -3.82
N ASP A 17 8.20 13.87 -3.16
CA ASP A 17 7.89 13.25 -1.87
C ASP A 17 7.39 11.82 -2.05
N LEU A 18 7.84 10.91 -1.18
CA LEU A 18 7.43 9.51 -1.26
C LEU A 18 5.96 9.33 -0.83
N ILE A 19 5.20 8.60 -1.63
CA ILE A 19 3.80 8.24 -1.40
C ILE A 19 3.58 6.74 -1.59
N TRP A 20 2.74 6.16 -0.74
CA TRP A 20 2.15 4.85 -0.98
C TRP A 20 0.89 5.01 -1.83
N GLU A 21 0.83 4.31 -2.95
CA GLU A 21 -0.41 4.12 -3.70
C GLU A 21 -1.01 2.77 -3.32
N PHE A 22 -2.31 2.76 -3.05
CA PHE A 22 -3.08 1.56 -2.77
C PHE A 22 -4.24 1.44 -3.74
N GLU A 23 -4.53 0.23 -4.20
CA GLU A 23 -5.73 -0.10 -4.96
C GLU A 23 -6.44 -1.26 -4.27
N GLY A 24 -7.59 -0.96 -3.66
CA GLY A 24 -8.38 -1.92 -2.89
C GLY A 24 -9.83 -2.01 -3.39
N PRO A 25 -10.68 -2.77 -2.68
CA PRO A 25 -12.06 -3.04 -3.08
C PRO A 25 -12.96 -1.80 -3.20
N GLN A 26 -12.58 -0.72 -2.51
CA GLN A 26 -13.32 0.55 -2.50
C GLN A 26 -12.75 1.58 -3.49
N GLY A 27 -11.75 1.19 -4.28
CA GLY A 27 -11.04 2.06 -5.21
C GLY A 27 -9.62 2.43 -4.75
N PRO A 28 -8.93 3.26 -5.54
CA PRO A 28 -7.57 3.69 -5.25
C PRO A 28 -7.51 4.80 -4.19
N PHE A 29 -6.45 4.82 -3.40
CA PHE A 29 -6.14 5.91 -2.48
C PHE A 29 -4.63 6.02 -2.26
N THR A 30 -4.17 7.18 -1.76
CA THR A 30 -2.76 7.44 -1.48
C THR A 30 -2.54 7.84 -0.03
N ILE A 31 -1.38 7.46 0.51
CA ILE A 31 -0.93 7.89 1.83
C ILE A 31 0.51 8.39 1.72
N PRO A 32 0.82 9.63 2.14
CA PRO A 32 2.20 10.10 2.24
C PRO A 32 3.07 9.16 3.07
N TYR A 33 4.29 8.87 2.61
CA TYR A 33 5.23 8.01 3.33
C TYR A 33 5.57 8.57 4.73
N SER A 34 5.54 9.90 4.90
CA SER A 34 5.72 10.58 6.19
C SER A 34 4.63 10.23 7.21
N LEU A 35 3.41 9.89 6.76
CA LEU A 35 2.31 9.47 7.62
C LEU A 35 2.29 7.94 7.84
N LEU A 36 2.89 7.18 6.92
CA LEU A 36 3.02 5.73 7.01
C LEU A 36 4.46 5.29 6.71
N SER A 37 5.38 5.64 7.60
CA SER A 37 6.82 5.42 7.44
C SER A 37 7.25 3.98 7.73
N LEU A 38 6.49 3.01 7.23
CA LEU A 38 6.80 1.59 7.33
C LEU A 38 7.69 1.16 6.17
N LYS A 39 8.59 0.20 6.41
CA LYS A 39 9.27 -0.51 5.32
C LYS A 39 8.29 -1.47 4.64
N ARG A 40 8.50 -1.76 3.35
CA ARG A 40 7.70 -2.70 2.53
C ARG A 40 7.24 -3.94 3.30
N ILE A 41 8.19 -4.67 3.91
CA ILE A 41 7.94 -5.90 4.70
C ILE A 41 7.00 -5.66 5.89
N ARG A 42 7.17 -4.55 6.61
CA ARG A 42 6.34 -4.24 7.79
C ARG A 42 4.92 -3.85 7.39
N LEU A 43 4.78 -3.11 6.28
CA LEU A 43 3.47 -2.74 5.72
C LEU A 43 2.71 -3.98 5.25
N GLU A 44 3.39 -4.90 4.56
CA GLU A 44 2.81 -6.18 4.14
C GLU A 44 2.34 -7.01 5.33
N GLN A 45 3.19 -7.19 6.35
CA GLN A 45 2.83 -7.91 7.58
C GLN A 45 1.60 -7.31 8.27
N LEU A 46 1.49 -5.99 8.31
CA LEU A 46 0.34 -5.30 8.90
C LEU A 46 -0.95 -5.63 8.12
N LEU A 47 -0.91 -5.47 6.80
CA LEU A 47 -2.09 -5.68 5.95
C LEU A 47 -2.53 -7.14 5.91
N VAL A 48 -1.59 -8.09 5.92
CA VAL A 48 -1.90 -9.52 6.05
C VAL A 48 -2.59 -9.81 7.39
N LYS A 49 -2.13 -9.20 8.50
CA LYS A 49 -2.81 -9.31 9.81
C LYS A 49 -4.21 -8.69 9.81
N CYS A 50 -4.45 -7.70 8.96
CA CYS A 50 -5.78 -7.11 8.74
C CYS A 50 -6.66 -7.94 7.78
N GLY A 51 -6.18 -9.07 7.26
CA GLY A 51 -6.94 -9.98 6.40
C GLY A 51 -6.86 -9.67 4.90
N PHE A 52 -5.91 -8.82 4.48
CA PHE A 52 -5.68 -8.55 3.07
C PHE A 52 -4.72 -9.55 2.42
N VAL A 53 -4.93 -9.82 1.14
CA VAL A 53 -3.90 -10.35 0.24
C VAL A 53 -3.20 -9.17 -0.38
N VAL A 54 -1.91 -9.05 -0.11
CA VAL A 54 -1.07 -7.97 -0.62
C VAL A 54 -0.44 -8.40 -1.92
N GLU A 55 -0.57 -7.55 -2.94
CA GLU A 55 0.18 -7.64 -4.19
C GLU A 55 0.97 -6.35 -4.35
N TRP A 56 2.24 -6.47 -4.72
CA TRP A 56 3.07 -5.30 -5.02
C TRP A 56 3.02 -5.05 -6.53
N ARG A 57 2.81 -3.80 -6.93
CA ARG A 57 2.87 -3.38 -8.32
C ARG A 57 4.35 -3.33 -8.72
N GLU A 58 4.95 -4.49 -9.00
CA GLU A 58 6.34 -4.55 -9.43
C GLU A 58 6.47 -3.94 -10.83
N LYS A 59 7.44 -3.04 -10.99
CA LYS A 59 7.94 -2.59 -12.30
C LYS A 59 8.96 -3.59 -12.82
#